data_AF-A0A2Z6MDA3-F1
#
_entry.id   AF-A0A2Z6MDA3-F1
#
_cell.length_a   1.000
_cell.length_b   1.000
_cell.length_c   1.000
_cell.angle_alpha   90.00
_cell.angle_beta   90.00
_cell.angle_gamma   90.00
#
_symmetry.space_group_name_H-M   'P 1'
#
loop_
_entity.id
_entity.type
_entity.pdbx_description
1 polymer ?
#
loop_
_entity_poly.entity_id
_entity_poly.type
_entity_poly.pdbx_seq_one_letter_code
_entity_poly.pdbx_strand_id
1 'polypeptide(L)'
;MGRWVEDLWHWEFSWRREFFVWEEDLLCQLKGMLSRVKLSVSDDSWVSTISVDGIYTVKVGYWFLSLNFLPDTNFNMDECRSMKHLWDSFALQKATCWTLWLSRNAMIFEQKASLVSEIVDAIKRTALNWFLAKKSRAVCMEYE
;
A
#
# COMPACT_ATOMS: atom_id res chain seq x y z
N MET A 1 -16.14 -5.39 27.43
CA MET A 1 -16.51 -6.20 26.25
C MET A 1 -17.46 -7.27 26.75
N GLY A 2 -18.61 -7.42 26.10
CA GLY A 2 -19.83 -8.00 26.65
C GLY A 2 -19.91 -9.53 26.73
N ARG A 3 -21.12 -10.01 27.01
CA ARG A 3 -21.46 -11.44 27.06
C ARG A 3 -22.79 -11.71 26.36
N TRP A 4 -22.96 -12.91 25.84
CA TRP A 4 -24.26 -13.39 25.35
C TRP A 4 -25.12 -13.86 26.52
N VAL A 5 -26.37 -13.41 26.59
CA VAL A 5 -27.39 -13.86 27.55
C VAL A 5 -28.67 -14.09 26.77
N GLU A 6 -29.18 -15.34 26.75
CA GLU A 6 -30.44 -15.69 26.07
C GLU A 6 -30.49 -15.23 24.60
N ASP A 7 -29.42 -15.50 23.84
CA ASP A 7 -29.25 -15.10 22.44
C ASP A 7 -29.24 -13.58 22.17
N LEU A 8 -29.11 -12.77 23.22
CA LEU A 8 -28.91 -11.32 23.12
C LEU A 8 -27.52 -10.92 23.61
N TRP A 9 -26.84 -10.07 22.84
CA TRP A 9 -25.56 -9.53 23.25
C TRP A 9 -25.74 -8.43 24.30
N HIS A 10 -25.17 -8.65 25.47
CA HIS A 10 -25.14 -7.69 26.56
C HIS A 10 -23.80 -6.96 26.61
N TRP A 11 -23.82 -5.65 26.41
CA TRP A 11 -22.61 -4.82 26.46
C TRP A 11 -22.17 -4.55 27.90
N GLU A 12 -21.01 -5.10 28.27
CA GLU A 12 -20.36 -4.80 29.54
C GLU A 12 -19.24 -3.77 29.32
N PHE A 13 -19.46 -2.54 29.77
CA PHE A 13 -18.47 -1.47 29.72
C PHE A 13 -17.84 -1.28 31.09
N SER A 14 -16.51 -1.25 31.12
CA SER A 14 -15.71 -0.93 32.31
C SER A 14 -14.82 0.25 31.99
N TRP A 15 -14.89 1.30 32.81
CA TRP A 15 -14.14 2.53 32.62
C TRP A 15 -13.11 2.70 33.73
N ARG A 16 -11.96 3.31 33.42
CA ARG A 16 -10.87 3.50 34.39
C ARG A 16 -11.15 4.60 35.42
N ARG A 17 -12.08 5.51 35.11
CA ARG A 17 -12.47 6.63 35.95
C ARG A 17 -13.98 6.83 35.89
N GLU A 18 -14.49 7.55 36.88
CA GLU A 18 -15.87 8.05 36.87
C GLU A 18 -16.08 9.06 35.74
N PHE A 19 -17.30 9.10 35.26
CA PHE A 19 -17.73 10.02 34.21
C PHE A 19 -18.03 11.39 34.76
N PHE A 20 -17.75 12.41 33.95
CA PHE A 20 -18.37 13.72 34.16
C PHE A 20 -19.84 13.67 33.71
N VAL A 21 -20.68 14.54 34.27
CA VAL A 21 -22.13 14.60 33.96
C VAL A 21 -22.40 14.70 32.46
N TRP A 22 -21.57 15.42 31.70
CA TRP A 22 -21.73 15.53 30.24
C TRP A 22 -21.32 14.25 29.48
N GLU A 23 -20.44 13.42 30.04
CA GLU A 23 -20.06 12.14 29.45
C GLU A 23 -21.13 11.07 29.67
N GLU A 24 -21.94 11.19 30.73
CA GLU A 24 -23.10 10.33 30.94
C GLU A 24 -24.12 10.47 29.82
N ASP A 25 -24.33 11.69 29.31
CA ASP A 25 -25.19 11.93 28.15
C ASP A 25 -24.64 11.25 26.88
N LEU A 26 -23.33 11.35 26.64
CA LEU A 26 -22.67 10.65 25.53
C LEU A 26 -22.75 9.13 25.67
N LEU A 27 -22.65 8.60 26.89
CA LEU A 27 -22.81 7.18 27.16
C LEU A 27 -24.25 6.72 26.87
N CYS A 28 -25.25 7.51 27.21
CA CYS A 28 -26.65 7.25 26.87
C CYS A 28 -26.86 7.22 25.35
N GLN A 29 -26.27 8.17 24.62
CA GLN A 29 -26.31 8.19 23.15
C GLN A 29 -25.63 6.95 22.56
N LEU A 30 -24.44 6.58 23.05
CA LEU A 30 -23.70 5.40 22.62
C LEU A 30 -24.51 4.11 22.86
N LYS A 31 -25.07 3.94 24.07
CA LYS A 31 -25.94 2.80 24.39
C LYS A 31 -27.16 2.74 23.47
N GLY A 32 -27.76 3.90 23.17
CA GLY A 32 -28.85 4.02 22.21
C GLY A 32 -28.46 3.56 20.81
N MET A 33 -27.27 3.94 20.32
CA MET A 33 -26.76 3.48 19.02
C MET A 33 -26.47 1.98 19.03
N LEU A 34 -25.82 1.48 20.09
CA LEU A 34 -25.46 0.07 20.24
C LEU A 34 -26.68 -0.85 20.37
N SER A 35 -27.78 -0.37 20.96
CA SER A 35 -29.03 -1.13 21.05
C SER A 35 -29.63 -1.47 19.68
N ARG A 36 -29.31 -0.69 18.65
CA ARG A 36 -29.76 -0.91 17.27
C ARG A 36 -28.91 -1.93 16.53
N VAL A 37 -27.72 -2.24 17.04
CA VAL A 37 -26.80 -3.19 16.42
C VAL A 37 -27.29 -4.61 16.72
N LYS A 38 -27.73 -5.31 15.66
CA LYS A 38 -28.07 -6.73 15.74
C LYS A 38 -26.80 -7.53 15.48
N LEU A 39 -26.15 -7.96 16.56
CA LEU A 39 -25.07 -8.94 16.47
C LEU A 39 -25.66 -10.33 16.25
N SER A 40 -25.02 -11.14 15.44
CA SER A 40 -25.35 -12.55 15.28
C SER A 40 -24.31 -13.41 15.99
N VAL A 41 -24.72 -14.63 16.36
CA VAL A 41 -23.83 -15.66 16.93
C VAL A 41 -23.05 -16.39 15.82
N SER A 42 -23.41 -16.16 14.56
CA SER A 42 -22.68 -16.71 13.41
C SER A 42 -21.26 -16.15 13.37
N ASP A 43 -20.31 -16.95 12.89
CA ASP A 43 -18.95 -16.50 12.65
C ASP A 43 -18.94 -15.25 11.76
N ASP A 44 -18.14 -14.25 12.15
CA ASP A 44 -17.93 -13.05 11.36
C ASP A 44 -17.25 -13.43 10.04
N SER A 45 -17.86 -13.00 8.92
CA SER A 45 -17.26 -13.14 7.60
C SER A 45 -16.95 -11.77 7.02
N TRP A 46 -15.74 -11.59 6.51
CA TRP A 46 -15.38 -10.42 5.72
C TRP A 46 -15.75 -10.66 4.27
N VAL A 47 -16.62 -9.82 3.72
CA VAL A 47 -16.96 -9.84 2.29
C VAL A 47 -16.32 -8.63 1.62
N SER A 48 -15.55 -8.88 0.58
CA SER A 48 -14.98 -7.82 -0.28
C SER A 48 -16.05 -7.33 -1.24
N THR A 49 -16.41 -6.05 -1.16
CA THR A 49 -17.32 -5.40 -2.13
C THR A 49 -16.69 -5.24 -3.52
N ILE A 50 -15.37 -5.44 -3.61
CA ILE A 50 -14.58 -5.25 -4.83
C ILE A 50 -14.52 -6.55 -5.66
N SER A 51 -14.74 -7.71 -5.04
CA SER A 51 -14.70 -9.00 -5.73
C SER A 51 -16.09 -9.51 -6.05
N VAL A 52 -16.27 -10.12 -7.23
CA VAL A 52 -17.56 -10.69 -7.67
C VAL A 52 -17.99 -11.88 -6.83
N ASP A 53 -17.04 -12.63 -6.27
CA ASP A 53 -17.24 -13.77 -5.38
C ASP A 53 -17.27 -13.39 -3.89
N GLY A 54 -17.13 -12.09 -3.57
CA GLY A 54 -17.04 -11.62 -2.20
C GLY A 54 -15.73 -11.95 -1.49
N ILE A 55 -14.78 -12.64 -2.14
CA ILE A 55 -13.51 -13.06 -1.54
C ILE A 55 -12.44 -12.02 -1.86
N TYR A 56 -11.80 -11.47 -0.84
CA TYR A 56 -10.66 -10.60 -1.07
C TYR A 56 -9.44 -11.40 -1.51
N THR A 57 -8.86 -11.01 -2.64
CA THR A 57 -7.50 -11.42 -3.01
C THR A 57 -6.64 -10.19 -3.25
N VAL A 58 -5.35 -10.30 -2.97
CA VAL A 58 -4.38 -9.23 -3.22
C VAL A 58 -4.43 -8.77 -4.68
N LYS A 59 -4.58 -9.71 -5.62
CA LYS A 59 -4.71 -9.42 -7.05
C LYS A 59 -5.94 -8.57 -7.37
N VAL A 60 -7.11 -8.92 -6.85
CA VAL A 60 -8.35 -8.16 -7.06
C VAL A 60 -8.24 -6.76 -6.45
N GLY A 61 -7.64 -6.64 -5.27
CA GLY A 61 -7.38 -5.35 -4.63
C GLY A 61 -6.50 -4.44 -5.50
N TYR A 62 -5.35 -4.93 -5.96
CA TYR A 62 -4.46 -4.15 -6.84
C TYR A 62 -5.11 -3.82 -8.19
N TRP A 63 -5.87 -4.75 -8.77
CA TRP A 63 -6.59 -4.50 -10.02
C TRP A 63 -7.61 -3.38 -9.88
N PHE A 64 -8.41 -3.40 -8.82
CA PHE A 64 -9.34 -2.32 -8.50
C PHE A 64 -8.63 -0.99 -8.30
N LEU A 65 -7.52 -0.99 -7.55
CA LEU A 65 -6.74 0.22 -7.35
C LEU A 65 -6.20 0.78 -8.67
N SER A 66 -5.70 -0.11 -9.55
CA SER A 66 -5.17 0.30 -10.85
C SER A 66 -6.24 0.89 -11.77
N LEU A 67 -7.44 0.31 -11.80
CA LEU A 67 -8.52 0.79 -12.66
C LEU A 67 -9.15 2.11 -12.18
N ASN A 68 -9.17 2.36 -10.86
CA ASN A 68 -9.90 3.49 -10.30
C ASN A 68 -9.00 4.69 -9.96
N PHE A 69 -7.71 4.48 -9.68
CA PHE A 69 -6.84 5.54 -9.15
C PHE A 69 -5.56 5.78 -9.96
N LEU A 70 -5.16 4.86 -10.85
CA LEU A 70 -4.04 5.13 -11.74
C LEU A 70 -4.53 5.86 -13.00
N PRO A 71 -3.74 6.80 -13.54
CA PRO A 71 -4.04 7.42 -14.82
C PRO A 71 -4.08 6.35 -15.92
N ASP A 72 -4.84 6.62 -16.99
CA ASP A 72 -4.87 5.76 -18.17
C ASP A 72 -3.45 5.52 -18.67
N THR A 73 -2.99 4.30 -18.43
CA THR A 73 -1.66 3.87 -18.78
C THR A 73 -1.74 3.28 -20.19
N ASN A 74 -1.71 4.17 -21.18
CA ASN A 74 -1.61 3.83 -22.60
C ASN A 74 -0.20 3.28 -22.90
N PHE A 75 0.15 2.15 -22.31
CA PHE A 75 1.38 1.44 -22.63
C PHE A 75 1.13 0.51 -23.82
N ASN A 76 2.02 0.54 -24.80
CA ASN A 76 2.04 -0.47 -25.85
C ASN A 76 2.46 -1.84 -25.26
N MET A 77 2.02 -2.93 -25.87
CA MET A 77 2.38 -4.30 -25.49
C MET A 77 3.90 -4.52 -25.43
N ASP A 78 4.67 -3.84 -26.28
CA ASP A 78 6.13 -3.88 -26.27
C ASP A 78 6.75 -3.17 -25.06
N GLU A 79 6.14 -2.07 -24.60
CA GLU A 79 6.55 -1.35 -23.40
C GLU A 79 6.24 -2.18 -22.15
N CYS A 80 5.04 -2.78 -22.07
CA CYS A 80 4.67 -3.70 -21.00
C CYS A 80 5.63 -4.90 -20.93
N ARG A 81 5.98 -5.48 -22.08
CA ARG A 81 6.94 -6.60 -22.16
C ARG A 81 8.33 -6.16 -21.69
N SER A 82 8.79 -4.99 -22.10
CA SER A 82 10.08 -4.44 -21.69
C SER A 82 10.12 -4.15 -20.19
N MET A 83 9.05 -3.56 -19.64
CA MET A 83 8.90 -3.33 -18.19
C MET A 83 8.90 -4.63 -17.40
N LYS A 84 8.22 -5.68 -17.88
CA LYS A 84 8.24 -6.99 -17.22
C LYS A 84 9.65 -7.56 -17.16
N HIS A 85 10.37 -7.57 -18.28
CA HIS A 85 11.76 -8.04 -18.31
C HIS A 85 12.72 -7.17 -17.49
N LEU A 86 12.46 -5.86 -17.42
CA LEU A 86 13.20 -4.96 -16.55
C LEU A 86 12.97 -5.32 -15.08
N TRP A 87 11.72 -5.56 -14.69
CA TRP A 87 11.31 -5.91 -13.33
C TRP A 87 11.87 -7.26 -12.88
N ASP A 88 11.89 -8.24 -13.79
CA ASP A 88 12.49 -9.56 -13.55
C ASP A 88 14.04 -9.52 -13.57
N SER A 89 14.64 -8.41 -13.98
CA SER A 89 16.08 -8.24 -14.01
C SER A 89 16.60 -7.61 -12.72
N PHE A 90 17.82 -7.99 -12.32
CA PHE A 90 18.55 -7.31 -11.25
C PHE A 90 18.89 -5.83 -11.56
N ALA A 91 18.57 -5.31 -12.76
CA ALA A 91 18.88 -3.93 -13.12
C ALA A 91 18.15 -2.93 -12.22
N LEU A 92 16.88 -3.19 -11.86
CA LEU A 92 16.13 -2.29 -10.98
C LEU A 92 16.72 -2.24 -9.57
N GLN A 93 17.10 -3.41 -9.02
CA GLN A 93 17.72 -3.49 -7.70
C GLN A 93 19.11 -2.84 -7.68
N LYS A 94 19.97 -3.16 -8.65
CA LYS A 94 21.31 -2.56 -8.76
C LYS A 94 21.21 -1.04 -8.95
N ALA A 95 20.31 -0.56 -9.82
CA ALA A 95 20.10 0.87 -10.04
C ALA A 95 19.59 1.56 -8.77
N THR A 96 18.69 0.94 -8.01
CA THR A 96 18.22 1.48 -6.73
C THR A 96 19.37 1.69 -5.76
N CYS A 97 20.19 0.65 -5.53
CA CYS A 97 21.35 0.77 -4.63
C CYS A 97 22.35 1.83 -5.11
N TRP A 98 22.65 1.84 -6.41
CA TRP A 98 23.58 2.80 -7.02
C TRP A 98 23.10 4.25 -6.90
N THR A 99 21.86 4.53 -7.31
CA THR A 99 21.30 5.88 -7.28
C THR A 99 21.14 6.39 -5.85
N LEU A 100 20.77 5.52 -4.89
CA LEU A 100 20.71 5.91 -3.48
C LEU A 100 22.09 6.22 -2.92
N TRP A 101 23.10 5.41 -3.25
CA TRP A 101 24.49 5.67 -2.86
C TRP A 101 24.99 7.00 -3.45
N LEU A 102 24.72 7.26 -4.73
CA LEU A 102 25.12 8.50 -5.41
C LEU A 102 24.41 9.73 -4.82
N SER A 103 23.10 9.64 -4.61
CA SER A 103 22.31 10.72 -3.99
C SER A 103 22.80 11.02 -2.57
N ARG A 104 23.10 9.98 -1.77
CA ARG A 104 23.70 10.14 -0.45
C ARG A 104 25.05 10.84 -0.51
N ASN A 105 25.93 10.46 -1.45
CA ASN A 105 27.23 11.09 -1.61
C ASN A 105 27.12 12.55 -2.04
N ALA A 106 26.24 12.88 -2.99
CA ALA A 106 25.98 14.26 -3.39
C ALA A 106 25.45 15.10 -2.21
N MET A 107 24.60 14.53 -1.35
CA MET A 107 24.16 15.23 -0.14
C MET A 107 25.32 15.50 0.83
N ILE A 108 26.21 14.54 1.05
CA ILE A 108 27.32 14.66 2.02
C ILE A 108 28.43 15.58 1.50
N PHE A 109 28.85 15.40 0.24
CA PHE A 109 30.04 16.05 -0.30
C PHE A 109 29.73 17.32 -1.10
N GLU A 110 28.54 17.42 -1.69
CA GLU A 110 28.15 18.56 -2.55
C GLU A 110 27.03 19.41 -1.93
N GLN A 111 26.54 19.04 -0.73
CA GLN A 111 25.40 19.68 -0.05
C GLN A 111 24.14 19.79 -0.92
N LYS A 112 23.99 18.89 -1.90
CA LYS A 112 22.87 18.89 -2.82
C LYS A 112 21.76 17.99 -2.30
N ALA A 113 20.67 18.58 -1.81
CA ALA A 113 19.46 17.84 -1.47
C ALA A 113 18.72 17.40 -2.76
N SER A 114 18.28 16.15 -2.81
CA SER A 114 17.44 15.62 -3.90
C SER A 114 16.05 15.30 -3.38
N LEU A 115 15.03 15.61 -4.17
CA LEU A 115 13.67 15.19 -3.85
C LEU A 115 13.51 13.69 -4.09
N VAL A 116 12.62 13.04 -3.34
CA VAL A 116 12.32 11.61 -3.49
C VAL A 116 11.89 11.29 -4.94
N SER A 117 11.10 12.17 -5.55
CA SER A 117 10.67 12.04 -6.95
C SER A 117 11.84 12.01 -7.93
N GLU A 118 12.85 12.88 -7.73
CA GLU A 118 14.04 12.95 -8.58
C GLU A 118 14.90 11.68 -8.47
N ILE A 119 15.04 11.15 -7.24
CA ILE A 119 15.75 9.89 -6.99
C ILE A 119 15.01 8.74 -7.67
N VAL A 120 13.69 8.67 -7.53
CA VAL A 120 12.87 7.64 -8.18
C VAL A 120 13.00 7.70 -9.71
N ASP A 121 12.98 8.89 -10.31
CA ASP A 121 13.14 9.04 -11.75
C ASP A 121 14.57 8.74 -12.22
N ALA A 122 15.58 9.04 -11.42
CA ALA A 122 16.95 8.61 -11.67
C ALA A 122 17.09 7.09 -11.64
N ILE A 123 16.46 6.40 -10.67
CA ILE A 123 16.44 4.93 -10.61
C ILE A 123 15.80 4.35 -11.88
N LYS A 124 14.63 4.87 -12.29
CA LYS A 124 13.95 4.41 -13.52
C LYS A 124 14.86 4.54 -14.75
N ARG A 125 15.50 5.70 -14.92
CA ARG A 125 16.42 5.96 -16.05
C ARG A 125 17.64 5.04 -16.03
N THR A 126 18.31 4.93 -14.89
CA THR A 126 19.51 4.08 -14.75
C THR A 126 19.18 2.61 -14.97
N ALA A 127 18.08 2.10 -14.40
CA ALA A 127 17.64 0.73 -14.58
C ALA A 127 17.37 0.42 -16.06
N LEU A 128 16.64 1.31 -16.75
CA LEU A 128 16.33 1.14 -18.17
C LEU A 128 17.60 1.16 -19.04
N ASN A 129 18.51 2.11 -18.80
CA ASN A 129 19.77 2.21 -19.55
C ASN A 129 20.63 0.95 -19.39
N TRP A 130 20.77 0.45 -18.15
CA TRP A 130 21.54 -0.77 -17.88
C TRP A 130 20.90 -2.01 -18.52
N PHE A 131 19.57 -2.09 -18.50
CA PHE A 131 18.85 -3.18 -19.18
C PHE A 131 19.05 -3.15 -20.70
N LEU A 132 18.95 -1.98 -21.32
CA LEU A 132 19.18 -1.81 -22.76
C LEU A 132 20.64 -2.11 -23.15
N ALA A 133 21.61 -1.64 -22.38
CA ALA A 133 23.04 -1.92 -22.59
C ALA A 133 23.34 -3.43 -22.52
N LYS A 134 22.74 -4.14 -21.56
CA LYS A 134 22.85 -5.61 -21.46
C LYS A 134 22.29 -6.30 -22.72
N LYS A 135 21.17 -5.82 -23.26
CA LYS A 135 20.52 -6.41 -24.43
C LYS A 135 21.29 -6.16 -25.73
N SER A 136 21.98 -5.02 -25.86
CA SER A 136 22.73 -4.68 -27.07
C SER A 136 24.08 -5.42 -27.18
N ARG A 137 24.49 -6.23 -26.19
CA ARG A 137 25.88 -6.73 -26.03
C ARG A 137 26.93 -5.62 -26.13
N ALA A 138 26.53 -4.36 -26.05
CA ALA A 138 27.46 -3.27 -25.89
C ALA A 138 28.19 -3.52 -24.57
N VAL A 139 29.50 -3.33 -24.58
CA VAL A 139 30.35 -3.45 -23.40
C VAL A 139 29.67 -2.68 -22.29
N CYS A 140 29.18 -3.43 -21.29
CA CYS A 140 28.55 -2.86 -20.12
C CYS A 140 29.65 -1.99 -19.49
N MET A 141 29.50 -0.66 -19.56
CA MET A 141 30.24 0.23 -18.68
C MET A 141 29.64 0.04 -17.28
N GLU A 142 29.92 -1.11 -16.68
CA GLU A 142 29.84 -1.22 -15.24
C GLU A 142 30.95 -0.31 -14.71
N TYR A 143 30.54 0.82 -14.12
CA TYR A 143 31.36 1.77 -13.35
C TYR A 143 32.18 2.81 -14.13
N GLU A 144 31.49 3.78 -14.73
CA GLU A 144 31.95 5.18 -14.72
C GLU A 144 30.91 6.07 -14.03
#